data_AF-A0AAW5MNZ6-F1
#
_entry.id   AF-A0AAW5MNZ6-F1
#
_cell.length_a   1.000
_cell.length_b   1.000
_cell.length_c   1.000
_cell.angle_alpha   90.00
_cell.angle_beta   90.00
_cell.angle_gamma   90.00
#
_symmetry.space_group_name_H-M   'P 1'
#
loop_
_entity.id
_entity.type
_entity.pdbx_description
1 polymer ?
#
loop_
_entity_poly.entity_id
_entity_poly.type
_entity_poly.pdbx_seq_one_letter_code
_entity_poly.pdbx_strand_id
1 'polypeptide(L)'
;MSTLITPAVLLAVSFTLTASAYADTTTPLRIANVLIPASFAQALQDGLAVPVRLQYTDTGHQIDTLTDGAIGNATLLLQDGKLHLLNIDFSAGQQQALLNDKLTAMLASEQMRTFSEEGTLQIDDNASMQLDLVAMLLTIRVSREAFGQAQPQDDSIALTPTVDTLTGVHRYNLGYSFAHNRNSGHSDSNFLQLDSVVGASAHHIALNASLYNLGQPAQSGEIYRAMYEWDFDDRRIAAGMVSTWDLQTLGMVTGLSSCVFRRS
;
A
#
# COMPACT_ATOMS: atom_id res chain seq x y z
N MET A 1 -74.35 -30.39 -57.16
CA MET A 1 -73.50 -31.39 -56.48
C MET A 1 -72.66 -30.67 -55.46
N SER A 2 -72.66 -31.16 -54.22
CA SER A 2 -71.54 -31.23 -53.27
C SER A 2 -70.47 -30.12 -53.21
N THR A 3 -70.38 -29.48 -52.03
CA THR A 3 -69.21 -29.48 -51.09
C THR A 3 -67.80 -29.33 -51.70
N LEU A 4 -66.86 -28.47 -51.28
CA LEU A 4 -66.63 -27.54 -50.15
C LEU A 4 -65.62 -26.46 -50.69
N ILE A 5 -64.95 -25.54 -49.98
CA ILE A 5 -64.71 -25.27 -48.54
C ILE A 5 -64.54 -23.74 -48.32
N THR A 6 -64.35 -23.29 -47.07
CA THR A 6 -64.13 -21.87 -46.68
C THR A 6 -62.69 -21.65 -46.11
N PRO A 7 -62.35 -20.54 -45.41
CA PRO A 7 -61.70 -19.39 -46.01
C PRO A 7 -60.31 -19.07 -45.43
N ALA A 8 -59.53 -18.22 -46.11
CA ALA A 8 -58.31 -17.62 -45.55
C ALA A 8 -58.29 -16.10 -45.81
N VAL A 9 -58.73 -15.32 -44.82
CA VAL A 9 -58.55 -13.86 -44.78
C VAL A 9 -57.74 -13.54 -43.53
N LEU A 10 -56.49 -13.10 -43.75
CA LEU A 10 -55.58 -12.69 -42.69
C LEU A 10 -56.03 -11.30 -42.18
N LEU A 11 -56.45 -11.20 -40.92
CA LEU A 11 -56.69 -9.91 -40.27
C LEU A 11 -55.55 -9.62 -39.30
N ALA A 12 -54.65 -8.71 -39.67
CA ALA A 12 -53.55 -8.28 -38.81
C ALA A 12 -54.08 -7.41 -37.67
N VAL A 13 -54.11 -7.95 -36.45
CA VAL A 13 -54.44 -7.19 -35.24
C VAL A 13 -53.18 -6.49 -34.74
N SER A 14 -53.07 -5.19 -34.99
CA SER A 14 -52.02 -4.34 -34.43
C SER A 14 -52.27 -4.11 -32.94
N PHE A 15 -51.66 -4.95 -32.09
CA PHE A 15 -51.67 -4.75 -30.65
C PHE A 15 -50.70 -3.62 -30.27
N THR A 16 -51.21 -2.39 -30.16
CA THR A 16 -50.43 -1.28 -29.59
C THR A 16 -50.28 -1.50 -28.10
N LEU A 17 -49.13 -2.02 -27.65
CA LEU A 17 -48.74 -1.91 -26.25
C LEU A 17 -48.60 -0.42 -25.91
N THR A 18 -49.57 0.13 -25.19
CA THR A 18 -49.38 1.36 -24.44
C THR A 18 -48.37 1.08 -23.35
N ALA A 19 -47.11 1.42 -23.59
CA ALA A 19 -46.12 1.49 -22.53
C ALA A 19 -46.53 2.60 -21.57
N SER A 20 -47.22 2.23 -20.49
CA SER A 20 -47.45 3.10 -19.35
C SER A 20 -46.08 3.43 -18.76
N ALA A 21 -45.51 4.56 -19.19
CA ALA A 21 -44.45 5.18 -18.43
C ALA A 21 -45.07 5.59 -17.10
N TYR A 22 -44.88 4.75 -16.08
CA TYR A 22 -45.09 5.16 -14.70
C TYR A 22 -44.09 6.27 -14.44
N ALA A 23 -44.53 7.51 -14.59
CA ALA A 23 -43.89 8.65 -13.98
C ALA A 23 -44.09 8.48 -12.47
N ASP A 24 -43.21 7.68 -11.87
CA ASP A 24 -43.24 7.42 -10.45
C ASP A 24 -42.95 8.74 -9.75
N THR A 25 -43.99 9.34 -9.17
CA THR A 25 -43.93 10.61 -8.46
C THR A 25 -43.28 10.39 -7.10
N THR A 26 -42.03 9.92 -7.14
CA THR A 26 -41.13 9.82 -6.01
C THR A 26 -40.88 11.23 -5.49
N THR A 27 -41.61 11.58 -4.42
CA THR A 27 -41.35 12.81 -3.66
C THR A 27 -39.88 12.87 -3.32
N PRO A 28 -39.16 13.96 -3.65
CA PRO A 28 -37.71 14.01 -3.47
C PRO A 28 -37.39 13.84 -1.99
N LEU A 29 -36.70 12.75 -1.68
CA LEU A 29 -36.43 12.35 -0.31
C LEU A 29 -35.39 13.31 0.29
N ARG A 30 -35.61 13.74 1.54
CA ARG A 30 -34.72 14.66 2.24
C ARG A 30 -34.11 13.95 3.45
N ILE A 31 -32.80 13.75 3.42
CA ILE A 31 -32.02 13.10 4.48
C ILE A 31 -30.80 14.00 4.76
N ALA A 32 -30.41 14.19 6.02
CA ALA A 32 -29.32 15.08 6.43
C ALA A 32 -29.41 16.49 5.83
N ASN A 33 -30.63 17.02 5.73
CA ASN A 33 -30.95 18.32 5.11
C ASN A 33 -30.65 18.41 3.58
N VAL A 34 -30.17 17.33 2.93
CA VAL A 34 -29.88 17.26 1.50
C VAL A 34 -31.09 16.73 0.72
N LEU A 35 -31.33 17.31 -0.47
CA LEU A 35 -32.35 16.83 -1.41
C LEU A 35 -31.76 15.69 -2.26
N ILE A 36 -32.26 14.47 -2.12
CA ILE A 36 -31.80 13.30 -2.88
C ILE A 36 -32.54 13.23 -4.23
N PRO A 37 -31.84 13.26 -5.38
CA PRO A 37 -32.45 12.99 -6.69
C PRO A 37 -32.98 11.56 -6.78
N ALA A 38 -34.08 11.33 -7.50
CA ALA A 38 -34.70 10.01 -7.62
C ALA A 38 -33.74 8.92 -8.15
N SER A 39 -32.85 9.27 -9.10
CA SER A 39 -31.81 8.35 -9.60
C SER A 39 -30.78 7.96 -8.54
N PHE A 40 -30.53 8.82 -7.55
CA PHE A 40 -29.64 8.54 -6.42
C PHE A 40 -30.37 7.73 -5.34
N ALA A 41 -31.66 8.01 -5.11
CA ALA A 41 -32.50 7.16 -4.26
C ALA A 41 -32.56 5.71 -4.75
N GLN A 42 -32.59 5.46 -6.07
CA GLN A 42 -32.53 4.11 -6.62
C GLN A 42 -31.18 3.43 -6.33
N ALA A 43 -30.06 4.11 -6.59
CA ALA A 43 -28.74 3.56 -6.30
C ALA A 43 -28.53 3.24 -4.81
N LEU A 44 -29.15 4.01 -3.91
CA LEU A 44 -29.19 3.68 -2.48
C LEU A 44 -30.12 2.50 -2.17
N GLN A 45 -31.24 2.30 -2.86
CA GLN A 45 -32.09 1.10 -2.68
C GLN A 45 -31.36 -0.18 -3.14
N ASP A 46 -30.58 -0.08 -4.23
CA ASP A 46 -29.82 -1.19 -4.81
C ASP A 46 -28.54 -1.54 -4.00
N GLY A 47 -28.13 -0.66 -3.08
CA GLY A 47 -26.92 -0.80 -2.24
C GLY A 47 -25.71 -0.04 -2.82
N LEU A 48 -25.39 1.11 -2.24
CA LEU A 48 -24.30 1.99 -2.69
C LEU A 48 -23.06 1.84 -1.82
N ALA A 49 -21.92 1.53 -2.43
CA ALA A 49 -20.62 1.56 -1.76
C ALA A 49 -20.08 2.99 -1.61
N VAL A 50 -19.66 3.38 -0.40
CA VAL A 50 -18.97 4.65 -0.12
C VAL A 50 -17.64 4.41 0.62
N PRO A 51 -16.57 5.17 0.33
CA PRO A 51 -15.31 5.08 1.08
C PRO A 51 -15.49 5.44 2.56
N VAL A 52 -14.71 4.78 3.40
CA VAL A 52 -14.71 4.95 4.86
C VAL A 52 -13.37 5.51 5.33
N ARG A 53 -13.36 6.57 6.14
CA ARG A 53 -12.15 7.10 6.81
C ARG A 53 -12.26 6.94 8.33
N LEU A 54 -11.11 6.91 9.01
CA LEU A 54 -11.02 6.82 10.45
C LEU A 54 -10.56 8.14 11.05
N GLN A 55 -11.32 8.65 12.02
CA GLN A 55 -11.00 9.83 12.83
C GLN A 55 -10.76 9.36 14.27
N TYR A 56 -9.54 9.51 14.78
CA TYR A 56 -9.25 9.34 16.19
C TYR A 56 -9.55 10.64 16.93
N THR A 57 -10.29 10.56 18.04
CA THR A 57 -10.53 11.71 18.91
C THR A 57 -10.22 11.35 20.36
N ASP A 58 -9.24 12.04 20.96
CA ASP A 58 -8.90 11.96 22.38
C ASP A 58 -9.14 13.33 23.03
N THR A 59 -10.31 13.49 23.65
CA THR A 59 -10.74 14.71 24.34
C THR A 59 -9.83 15.07 25.53
N GLY A 60 -9.12 14.10 26.11
CA GLY A 60 -8.19 14.32 27.23
C GLY A 60 -6.84 14.89 26.80
N HIS A 61 -6.39 14.54 25.59
CA HIS A 61 -5.09 14.97 25.04
C HIS A 61 -5.23 15.97 23.86
N GLN A 62 -6.45 16.38 23.53
CA GLN A 62 -6.78 17.24 22.37
C GLN A 62 -6.25 16.68 21.03
N ILE A 63 -6.22 15.36 20.88
CA ILE A 63 -5.82 14.71 19.63
C ILE A 63 -7.06 14.57 18.76
N ASP A 64 -7.01 15.11 17.55
CA ASP A 64 -7.98 14.86 16.48
C ASP A 64 -7.21 14.56 15.20
N THR A 65 -7.13 13.29 14.81
CA THR A 65 -6.37 12.83 13.63
C THR A 65 -7.24 11.99 12.71
N LEU A 66 -7.24 12.35 11.42
CA LEU A 66 -8.02 11.70 10.37
C LEU A 66 -7.07 10.95 9.43
N THR A 67 -7.38 9.69 9.05
CA THR A 67 -6.55 8.93 8.10
C THR A 67 -6.51 9.60 6.73
N ASP A 68 -5.33 9.75 6.13
CA ASP A 68 -5.17 10.34 4.79
C ASP A 68 -5.90 9.54 3.70
N GLY A 69 -5.93 8.22 3.85
CA GLY A 69 -6.63 7.28 2.97
C GLY A 69 -7.94 6.74 3.53
N ALA A 70 -8.67 6.03 2.67
CA ALA A 70 -9.83 5.23 3.06
C ALA A 70 -9.35 3.88 3.67
N ILE A 71 -9.99 3.48 4.77
CA ILE A 71 -9.72 2.23 5.50
C ILE A 71 -10.61 1.05 5.06
N GLY A 72 -11.61 1.31 4.21
CA GLY A 72 -12.57 0.33 3.73
C GLY A 72 -13.71 0.98 2.93
N ASN A 73 -14.71 0.18 2.55
CA ASN A 73 -15.93 0.63 1.86
C ASN A 73 -17.17 0.21 2.66
N ALA A 74 -18.10 1.13 2.88
CA ALA A 74 -19.38 0.90 3.54
C ALA A 74 -20.49 0.74 2.51
N THR A 75 -21.35 -0.26 2.69
CA THR A 75 -22.57 -0.42 1.87
C THR A 75 -23.72 0.32 2.53
N LEU A 76 -24.20 1.39 1.88
CA LEU A 76 -25.36 2.15 2.29
C LEU A 76 -26.61 1.64 1.58
N LEU A 77 -27.70 1.47 2.32
CA LEU A 77 -28.98 1.02 1.78
C LEU A 77 -30.13 1.94 2.21
N LEU A 78 -31.01 2.30 1.28
CA LEU A 78 -32.21 3.09 1.53
C LEU A 78 -33.43 2.16 1.58
N GLN A 79 -34.01 1.99 2.78
CA GLN A 79 -35.19 1.15 3.00
C GLN A 79 -36.17 1.85 3.96
N ASP A 80 -37.47 1.73 3.68
CA ASP A 80 -38.55 2.38 4.44
C ASP A 80 -38.38 3.90 4.60
N GLY A 81 -37.80 4.54 3.58
CA GLY A 81 -37.50 5.98 3.56
C GLY A 81 -36.34 6.40 4.48
N LYS A 82 -35.64 5.45 5.12
CA LYS A 82 -34.52 5.69 6.02
C LYS A 82 -33.22 5.12 5.43
N LEU A 83 -32.13 5.81 5.71
CA LEU A 83 -30.80 5.36 5.30
C LEU A 83 -30.21 4.42 6.35
N HIS A 84 -29.62 3.32 5.91
CA HIS A 84 -29.00 2.32 6.75
C HIS A 84 -27.58 1.99 6.28
N LEU A 85 -26.72 1.64 7.22
CA LEU A 85 -25.48 0.93 6.98
C LEU A 85 -25.79 -0.57 6.97
N LEU A 86 -25.44 -1.28 5.90
CA LEU A 86 -25.57 -2.75 5.84
C LEU A 86 -24.33 -3.42 6.46
N ASN A 87 -23.15 -3.11 5.93
CA ASN A 87 -21.85 -3.62 6.37
C ASN A 87 -20.71 -2.66 5.97
N ILE A 88 -19.51 -2.93 6.48
CA ILE A 88 -18.26 -2.32 6.04
C ILE A 88 -17.25 -3.40 5.65
N ASP A 89 -16.78 -3.35 4.41
CA ASP A 89 -15.70 -4.18 3.91
C ASP A 89 -14.35 -3.45 4.08
N PHE A 90 -13.52 -3.96 4.98
CA PHE A 90 -12.17 -3.46 5.22
C PHE A 90 -11.10 -4.11 4.33
N SER A 91 -11.44 -5.11 3.50
CA SER A 91 -10.47 -5.82 2.65
C SER A 91 -9.81 -4.95 1.58
N ALA A 92 -10.48 -3.87 1.17
CA ALA A 92 -9.96 -2.87 0.23
C ALA A 92 -8.97 -1.88 0.87
N GLY A 93 -8.87 -1.82 2.20
CA GLY A 93 -8.01 -0.87 2.91
C GLY A 93 -6.70 -1.51 3.39
N GLN A 94 -5.56 -0.89 3.06
CA GLN A 94 -4.24 -1.29 3.59
C GLN A 94 -4.07 -1.09 5.12
N GLN A 95 -5.12 -0.62 5.81
CA GLN A 95 -5.10 -0.16 7.20
C GLN A 95 -6.00 -1.00 8.12
N GLN A 96 -6.24 -2.28 7.79
CA GLN A 96 -7.05 -3.21 8.60
C GLN A 96 -6.62 -3.33 10.08
N ALA A 97 -5.36 -3.02 10.41
CA ALA A 97 -4.81 -3.12 11.76
C ALA A 97 -5.16 -1.96 12.72
N LEU A 98 -6.00 -1.00 12.31
CA LEU A 98 -6.34 0.17 13.17
C LEU A 98 -7.49 -0.10 14.15
N LEU A 99 -8.52 -0.84 13.76
CA LEU A 99 -9.69 -1.13 14.60
C LEU A 99 -9.55 -2.47 15.33
N ASN A 100 -10.12 -2.60 16.53
CA ASN A 100 -10.08 -3.88 17.25
C ASN A 100 -10.97 -4.95 16.60
N ASP A 101 -10.59 -6.22 16.74
CA ASP A 101 -11.26 -7.37 16.11
C ASP A 101 -12.77 -7.41 16.37
N LYS A 102 -13.19 -7.03 17.59
CA LYS A 102 -14.61 -6.99 17.99
C LYS A 102 -15.38 -5.95 17.16
N LEU A 103 -14.85 -4.74 17.03
CA LEU A 103 -15.46 -3.67 16.25
C LEU A 103 -15.42 -4.00 14.75
N THR A 104 -14.30 -4.50 14.24
CA THR A 104 -14.14 -4.94 12.85
C THR A 104 -15.14 -6.04 12.48
N ALA A 105 -15.25 -7.11 13.28
CA ALA A 105 -16.20 -8.19 13.05
C ALA A 105 -17.67 -7.72 13.14
N MET A 106 -17.98 -6.81 14.08
CA MET A 106 -19.30 -6.21 14.20
C MET A 106 -19.65 -5.29 13.03
N LEU A 107 -18.68 -4.59 12.43
CA LEU A 107 -18.90 -3.71 11.28
C LEU A 107 -18.95 -4.48 9.95
N ALA A 108 -18.23 -5.59 9.84
CA ALA A 108 -18.28 -6.49 8.69
C ALA A 108 -19.57 -7.33 8.63
N SER A 109 -20.28 -7.52 9.75
CA SER A 109 -21.57 -8.22 9.75
C SER A 109 -22.65 -7.41 9.01
N GLU A 110 -23.52 -8.11 8.27
CA GLU A 110 -24.65 -7.56 7.51
C GLU A 110 -25.82 -7.09 8.40
N GLN A 111 -25.53 -6.60 9.60
CA GLN A 111 -26.52 -6.05 10.50
C GLN A 111 -26.87 -4.62 10.10
N MET A 112 -28.06 -4.49 9.51
CA MET A 112 -28.66 -3.20 9.13
C MET A 112 -28.74 -2.24 10.34
N ARG A 113 -28.12 -1.07 10.20
CA ARG A 113 -28.01 -0.03 11.22
C ARG A 113 -28.47 1.31 10.68
N THR A 114 -29.55 1.86 11.23
CA THR A 114 -30.21 3.06 10.73
C THR A 114 -29.49 4.34 11.15
N PHE A 115 -29.18 5.22 10.19
CA PHE A 115 -28.68 6.57 10.46
C PHE A 115 -29.80 7.47 10.99
N SER A 116 -29.43 8.47 11.79
CA SER A 116 -30.30 9.58 12.19
C SER A 116 -30.69 10.47 11.01
N GLU A 117 -31.61 11.40 11.23
CA GLU A 117 -31.96 12.41 10.23
C GLU A 117 -30.77 13.34 9.91
N GLU A 118 -29.80 13.47 10.81
CA GLU A 118 -28.55 14.24 10.66
C GLU A 118 -27.40 13.44 10.02
N GLY A 119 -27.62 12.20 9.59
CA GLY A 119 -26.59 11.34 9.00
C GLY A 119 -25.56 10.82 10.02
N THR A 120 -25.89 10.83 11.31
CA THR A 120 -25.08 10.23 12.38
C THR A 120 -25.54 8.81 12.71
N LEU A 121 -24.62 7.95 13.10
CA LEU A 121 -24.91 6.60 13.61
C LEU A 121 -24.03 6.35 14.84
N GLN A 122 -24.63 6.05 15.98
CA GLN A 122 -23.89 5.63 17.18
C GLN A 122 -23.70 4.12 17.16
N ILE A 123 -22.48 3.66 17.45
CA ILE A 123 -22.15 2.23 17.50
C ILE A 123 -22.05 1.78 18.95
N ASP A 124 -21.20 2.46 19.73
CA ASP A 124 -21.09 2.34 21.20
C ASP A 124 -20.45 3.62 21.79
N ASP A 125 -20.19 3.64 23.10
CA ASP A 125 -19.60 4.80 23.79
C ASP A 125 -18.22 5.23 23.26
N ASN A 126 -17.53 4.34 22.52
CA ASN A 126 -16.17 4.52 21.99
C ASN A 126 -16.15 4.69 20.46
N ALA A 127 -17.29 4.51 19.77
CA ALA A 127 -17.37 4.52 18.32
C ALA A 127 -18.68 5.15 17.81
N SER A 128 -18.54 6.16 16.95
CA SER A 128 -19.65 6.83 16.26
C SER A 128 -19.31 7.02 14.79
N MET A 129 -20.32 7.31 13.96
CA MET A 129 -20.13 7.59 12.54
C MET A 129 -20.85 8.86 12.11
N GLN A 130 -20.24 9.56 11.16
CA GLN A 130 -20.84 10.66 10.42
C GLN A 130 -20.77 10.32 8.94
N LEU A 131 -21.92 10.31 8.27
CA LEU A 131 -22.00 10.29 6.82
C LEU A 131 -22.08 11.72 6.27
N ASP A 132 -21.27 12.00 5.25
CA ASP A 132 -21.43 13.15 4.37
C ASP A 132 -22.06 12.68 3.04
N LEU A 133 -23.34 13.00 2.84
CA LEU A 133 -24.10 12.67 1.62
C LEU A 133 -23.75 13.53 0.40
N VAL A 134 -22.97 14.62 0.57
CA VAL A 134 -22.49 15.44 -0.55
C VAL A 134 -21.14 14.92 -1.03
N ALA A 135 -20.26 14.58 -0.11
CA ALA A 135 -18.94 14.00 -0.41
C ALA A 135 -18.97 12.48 -0.68
N MET A 136 -20.10 11.80 -0.41
CA MET A 136 -20.23 10.34 -0.42
C MET A 136 -19.14 9.67 0.44
N LEU A 137 -18.99 10.15 1.67
CA LEU A 137 -17.88 9.77 2.56
C LEU A 137 -18.40 9.43 3.95
N LEU A 138 -18.07 8.24 4.45
CA LEU A 138 -18.36 7.83 5.82
C LEU A 138 -17.11 8.05 6.69
N THR A 139 -17.25 8.78 7.79
CA THR A 139 -16.19 8.93 8.79
C THR A 139 -16.57 8.17 10.05
N ILE A 140 -15.76 7.20 10.45
CA ILE A 140 -15.86 6.55 11.77
C ILE A 140 -15.01 7.36 12.74
N ARG A 141 -15.64 7.87 13.80
CA ARG A 141 -14.98 8.53 14.93
C ARG A 141 -14.80 7.54 16.06
N VAL A 142 -13.57 7.37 16.53
CA VAL A 142 -13.20 6.38 17.54
C VAL A 142 -12.41 7.01 18.70
N SER A 143 -12.65 6.53 19.91
CA SER A 143 -11.78 6.76 21.07
C SER A 143 -10.63 5.75 21.09
N ARG A 144 -9.75 5.85 22.09
CA ARG A 144 -8.55 4.99 22.24
C ARG A 144 -8.91 3.52 22.41
N GLU A 145 -10.01 3.25 23.08
CA GLU A 145 -10.52 1.91 23.45
C GLU A 145 -11.03 1.12 22.23
N ALA A 146 -11.37 1.81 21.14
CA ALA A 146 -11.83 1.21 19.89
C ALA A 146 -10.68 0.81 18.94
N PHE A 147 -9.44 1.23 19.20
CA PHE A 147 -8.27 0.79 18.43
C PHE A 147 -7.92 -0.67 18.73
N GLY A 148 -7.44 -1.36 17.71
CA GLY A 148 -6.74 -2.62 17.90
C GLY A 148 -5.46 -2.41 18.71
N GLN A 149 -4.91 -3.49 19.28
CA GLN A 149 -3.48 -3.45 19.61
C GLN A 149 -2.77 -3.17 18.29
N ALA A 150 -2.14 -1.99 18.18
CA ALA A 150 -1.45 -1.59 16.96
C ALA A 150 -0.34 -2.60 16.74
N GLN A 151 -0.61 -3.59 15.88
CA GLN A 151 0.34 -4.64 15.56
C GLN A 151 1.48 -3.91 14.87
N PRO A 152 2.68 -3.84 15.49
CA PRO A 152 3.79 -3.14 14.89
C PRO A 152 3.98 -3.74 13.50
N GLN A 153 4.14 -2.90 12.50
CA GLN A 153 4.61 -3.39 11.22
C GLN A 153 5.97 -4.02 11.52
N ASP A 154 6.05 -5.35 11.40
CA ASP A 154 7.24 -6.09 11.77
C ASP A 154 8.28 -5.92 10.68
N ASP A 155 8.91 -4.75 10.69
CA ASP A 155 10.02 -4.37 9.82
C ASP A 155 11.30 -5.16 10.18
N SER A 156 11.22 -6.18 11.05
CA SER A 156 12.30 -7.15 11.22
C SER A 156 12.47 -7.96 9.93
N ILE A 157 13.48 -7.57 9.16
CA ILE A 157 14.02 -8.40 8.10
C ILE A 157 14.67 -9.60 8.79
N ALA A 158 13.94 -10.70 8.91
CA ALA A 158 14.45 -11.95 9.43
C ALA A 158 15.74 -12.31 8.69
N LEU A 159 16.85 -12.45 9.43
CA LEU A 159 18.16 -12.75 8.86
C LEU A 159 18.32 -14.25 8.55
N THR A 160 17.22 -14.99 8.55
CA THR A 160 17.16 -16.41 8.18
C THR A 160 17.30 -16.53 6.66
N PRO A 161 18.29 -17.28 6.15
CA PRO A 161 18.50 -17.41 4.71
C PRO A 161 17.34 -18.15 4.04
N THR A 162 16.76 -17.52 3.01
CA THR A 162 15.69 -18.13 2.20
C THR A 162 16.22 -19.01 1.06
N VAL A 163 17.54 -19.00 0.80
CA VAL A 163 18.20 -19.80 -0.26
C VAL A 163 19.57 -20.32 0.20
N ASP A 164 19.79 -21.62 0.05
CA ASP A 164 21.08 -22.27 0.35
C ASP A 164 22.04 -22.33 -0.84
N THR A 165 21.66 -21.79 -2.00
CA THR A 165 22.49 -21.81 -3.20
C THR A 165 23.48 -20.65 -3.24
N LEU A 166 24.63 -20.86 -3.90
CA LEU A 166 25.60 -19.81 -4.15
C LEU A 166 25.01 -18.78 -5.13
N THR A 167 24.84 -17.55 -4.66
CA THR A 167 24.35 -16.40 -5.41
C THR A 167 25.37 -15.26 -5.36
N GLY A 168 25.31 -14.34 -6.31
CA GLY A 168 26.21 -13.20 -6.30
C GLY A 168 25.81 -12.10 -7.27
N VAL A 169 26.16 -10.87 -6.91
CA VAL A 169 26.00 -9.67 -7.71
C VAL A 169 27.37 -9.05 -7.92
N HIS A 170 27.78 -8.94 -9.18
CA HIS A 170 29.07 -8.37 -9.57
C HIS A 170 28.84 -7.15 -10.45
N ARG A 171 29.30 -5.99 -9.98
CA ARG A 171 29.22 -4.71 -10.67
C ARG A 171 30.64 -4.24 -11.01
N TYR A 172 30.89 -4.03 -12.28
CA TYR A 172 32.16 -3.52 -12.80
C TYR A 172 31.93 -2.20 -13.53
N ASN A 173 32.88 -1.28 -13.41
CA ASN A 173 32.90 -0.02 -14.14
C ASN A 173 34.29 0.19 -14.73
N LEU A 174 34.39 0.21 -16.05
CA LEU A 174 35.63 0.40 -16.80
C LEU A 174 35.57 1.74 -17.53
N GLY A 175 36.57 2.59 -17.31
CA GLY A 175 36.76 3.80 -18.09
C GLY A 175 38.14 3.87 -18.72
N TYR A 176 38.20 4.41 -19.93
CA TYR A 176 39.45 4.75 -20.63
C TYR A 176 39.33 6.18 -21.13
N SER A 177 40.36 6.98 -20.87
CA SER A 177 40.45 8.38 -21.25
C SER A 177 41.80 8.61 -21.90
N PHE A 178 41.81 9.42 -22.96
CA PHE A 178 43.03 9.85 -23.61
C PHE A 178 43.00 11.35 -23.82
N ALA A 179 44.08 12.01 -23.46
CA ALA A 179 44.33 13.42 -23.72
C ALA A 179 45.48 13.55 -24.70
N HIS A 180 45.38 14.52 -25.61
CA HIS A 180 46.47 14.87 -26.52
C HIS A 180 46.67 16.37 -26.49
N ASN A 181 47.77 16.81 -25.89
CA ASN A 181 48.08 18.22 -25.68
C ASN A 181 49.32 18.60 -26.50
N ARG A 182 49.20 19.67 -27.30
CA ARG A 182 50.25 20.16 -28.19
C ARG A 182 51.58 20.45 -27.48
N ASN A 183 51.55 20.76 -26.18
CA ASN A 183 52.75 21.12 -25.40
C ASN A 183 53.21 20.04 -24.41
N SER A 184 52.38 19.05 -24.06
CA SER A 184 52.71 18.03 -23.03
C SER A 184 52.55 16.58 -23.52
N GLY A 185 52.29 16.37 -24.81
CA GLY A 185 52.22 15.04 -25.42
C GLY A 185 50.87 14.34 -25.23
N HIS A 186 50.91 13.02 -25.36
CA HIS A 186 49.78 12.11 -25.19
C HIS A 186 49.77 11.60 -23.75
N SER A 187 48.60 11.61 -23.11
CA SER A 187 48.38 11.03 -21.78
C SER A 187 47.16 10.15 -21.84
N ASP A 188 47.36 8.85 -21.66
CA ASP A 188 46.27 7.89 -21.51
C ASP A 188 46.07 7.62 -20.03
N SER A 189 44.84 7.43 -19.59
CA SER A 189 44.51 6.91 -18.27
C SER A 189 43.33 5.96 -18.37
N ASN A 190 43.33 4.95 -17.51
CA ASN A 190 42.20 4.03 -17.42
C ASN A 190 41.91 3.70 -15.96
N PHE A 191 40.70 3.23 -15.71
CA PHE A 191 40.29 2.76 -14.40
C PHE A 191 39.36 1.55 -14.53
N LEU A 192 39.42 0.68 -13.54
CA LEU A 192 38.49 -0.41 -13.32
C LEU A 192 38.05 -0.35 -11.86
N GLN A 193 36.76 -0.19 -11.61
CA GLN A 193 36.16 -0.36 -10.29
C GLN A 193 35.38 -1.67 -10.27
N LEU A 194 35.49 -2.42 -9.18
CA LEU A 194 34.81 -3.68 -8.95
C LEU A 194 34.10 -3.63 -7.59
N ASP A 195 32.81 -3.93 -7.61
CA ASP A 195 31.99 -4.13 -6.42
C ASP A 195 31.29 -5.49 -6.56
N SER A 196 31.46 -6.36 -5.58
CA SER A 196 31.09 -7.76 -5.67
C SER A 196 30.57 -8.25 -4.33
N VAL A 197 29.33 -8.75 -4.31
CA VAL A 197 28.76 -9.44 -3.16
C VAL A 197 28.42 -10.86 -3.57
N VAL A 198 28.86 -11.84 -2.79
CA VAL A 198 28.60 -13.27 -2.99
C VAL A 198 28.01 -13.83 -1.71
N GLY A 199 26.89 -14.55 -1.80
CA GLY A 199 26.17 -15.13 -0.67
C GLY A 199 25.90 -16.62 -0.87
N ALA A 200 25.96 -17.41 0.20
CA ALA A 200 25.52 -18.80 0.22
C ALA A 200 24.92 -19.10 1.60
N SER A 201 23.60 -19.34 1.64
CA SER A 201 22.86 -19.44 2.90
C SER A 201 23.16 -18.23 3.81
N ALA A 202 23.44 -18.47 5.09
CA ALA A 202 23.79 -17.47 6.09
C ALA A 202 25.09 -16.65 5.82
N HIS A 203 25.90 -17.02 4.83
CA HIS A 203 27.26 -16.51 4.67
C HIS A 203 27.38 -15.55 3.49
N HIS A 204 27.92 -14.35 3.73
CA HIS A 204 28.09 -13.30 2.72
C HIS A 204 29.54 -12.82 2.67
N ILE A 205 30.04 -12.51 1.46
CA ILE A 205 31.36 -11.92 1.21
C ILE A 205 31.18 -10.70 0.30
N ALA A 206 31.61 -9.53 0.78
CA ALA A 206 31.56 -8.26 0.06
C ALA A 206 32.98 -7.73 -0.22
N LEU A 207 33.28 -7.51 -1.50
CA LEU A 207 34.56 -6.97 -1.99
C LEU A 207 34.29 -5.69 -2.79
N ASN A 208 35.01 -4.61 -2.46
CA ASN A 208 35.01 -3.37 -3.23
C ASN A 208 36.45 -2.90 -3.44
N ALA A 209 36.84 -2.70 -4.70
CA ALA A 209 38.20 -2.33 -5.10
C ALA A 209 38.21 -1.44 -6.35
N SER A 210 39.29 -0.67 -6.52
CA SER A 210 39.59 0.06 -7.74
C SER A 210 41.03 -0.16 -8.19
N LEU A 211 41.25 -0.09 -9.50
CA LEU A 211 42.54 -0.20 -10.18
C LEU A 211 42.63 0.94 -11.19
N TYR A 212 43.79 1.58 -11.29
CA TYR A 212 44.06 2.70 -12.20
C TYR A 212 45.33 2.45 -13.01
N ASN A 213 45.37 2.98 -14.23
CA ASN A 213 46.50 2.91 -15.16
C ASN A 213 46.98 1.46 -15.42
N LEU A 214 46.02 0.53 -15.52
CA LEU A 214 46.21 -0.86 -15.92
C LEU A 214 46.95 -0.95 -17.25
N GLY A 215 48.09 -1.63 -17.26
CA GLY A 215 48.96 -1.78 -18.42
C GLY A 215 49.96 -0.63 -18.63
N GLN A 216 50.04 0.34 -17.72
CA GLN A 216 51.01 1.43 -17.75
C GLN A 216 52.04 1.34 -16.61
N PRO A 217 53.19 2.05 -16.69
CA PRO A 217 54.21 2.03 -15.65
C PRO A 217 53.74 2.57 -14.27
N ALA A 218 52.73 3.44 -14.26
CA ALA A 218 52.19 4.10 -13.06
C ALA A 218 50.86 3.49 -12.60
N GLN A 219 50.74 2.16 -12.65
CA GLN A 219 49.59 1.43 -12.13
C GLN A 219 49.42 1.63 -10.62
N SER A 220 48.18 1.81 -10.17
CA SER A 220 47.81 1.85 -8.75
C SER A 220 46.54 1.06 -8.50
N GLY A 221 46.32 0.65 -7.25
CA GLY A 221 45.15 -0.14 -6.87
C GLY A 221 44.85 -0.02 -5.40
N GLU A 222 43.57 0.09 -5.07
CA GLU A 222 43.07 0.27 -3.71
C GLU A 222 41.90 -0.69 -3.46
N ILE A 223 41.89 -1.34 -2.30
CA ILE A 223 40.77 -2.17 -1.85
C ILE A 223 40.10 -1.41 -0.71
N TYR A 224 38.86 -0.98 -0.92
CA TYR A 224 38.11 -0.17 0.05
C TYR A 224 37.38 -1.07 1.05
N ARG A 225 36.90 -2.23 0.61
CA ARG A 225 36.19 -3.20 1.46
C ARG A 225 36.54 -4.63 1.07
N ALA A 226 36.82 -5.46 2.07
CA ALA A 226 36.90 -6.91 1.95
C ALA A 226 36.33 -7.50 3.25
N MET A 227 35.04 -7.78 3.25
CA MET A 227 34.24 -8.07 4.43
C MET A 227 33.52 -9.41 4.28
N TYR A 228 33.49 -10.19 5.35
CA TYR A 228 32.69 -11.40 5.50
C TYR A 228 31.63 -11.12 6.56
N GLU A 229 30.38 -11.46 6.25
CA GLU A 229 29.24 -11.37 7.17
C GLU A 229 28.62 -12.76 7.34
N TRP A 230 28.20 -13.07 8.56
CA TRP A 230 27.47 -14.29 8.89
C TRP A 230 26.21 -13.92 9.68
N ASP A 231 25.07 -14.33 9.15
CA ASP A 231 23.75 -14.07 9.72
C ASP A 231 23.21 -15.31 10.45
N PHE A 232 22.99 -15.20 11.76
CA PHE A 232 22.59 -16.31 12.62
C PHE A 232 21.72 -15.83 13.79
N ASP A 233 20.56 -16.45 14.02
CA ASP A 233 19.67 -16.18 15.17
C ASP A 233 19.33 -14.68 15.29
N ASP A 234 18.91 -14.08 14.16
CA ASP A 234 18.66 -12.64 13.95
C ASP A 234 19.78 -11.70 14.43
N ARG A 235 21.03 -12.19 14.38
CA ARG A 235 22.25 -11.42 14.63
C ARG A 235 23.20 -11.52 13.43
N ARG A 236 23.78 -10.38 13.05
CA ARG A 236 24.86 -10.32 12.06
C ARG A 236 26.23 -10.24 12.75
N ILE A 237 27.15 -11.11 12.36
CA ILE A 237 28.57 -11.04 12.72
C ILE A 237 29.35 -10.63 11.47
N ALA A 238 29.96 -9.45 11.47
CA ALA A 238 30.79 -8.97 10.38
C ALA A 238 32.28 -8.94 10.79
N ALA A 239 33.16 -9.42 9.91
CA ALA A 239 34.60 -9.41 10.09
C ALA A 239 35.32 -9.13 8.77
N GLY A 240 36.31 -8.24 8.78
CA GLY A 240 37.12 -7.96 7.59
C GLY A 240 37.74 -6.57 7.60
N MET A 241 38.12 -6.13 6.40
CA MET A 241 38.66 -4.80 6.14
C MET A 241 37.56 -3.89 5.58
N VAL A 242 37.47 -2.69 6.13
CA VAL A 242 36.55 -1.64 5.68
C VAL A 242 37.28 -0.30 5.79
N SER A 243 37.12 0.57 4.80
CA SER A 243 37.75 1.88 4.80
C SER A 243 37.14 2.79 5.86
N THR A 244 37.89 3.78 6.34
CA THR A 244 37.36 4.78 7.29
C THR A 244 36.26 5.66 6.68
N TRP A 245 36.12 5.66 5.36
CA TRP A 245 35.04 6.34 4.63
C TRP A 245 33.72 5.54 4.71
N ASP A 246 33.78 4.22 4.51
CA ASP A 246 32.60 3.33 4.58
C ASP A 246 32.04 3.18 6.00
N LEU A 247 32.87 3.39 7.03
CA LEU A 247 32.44 3.35 8.44
C LEU A 247 31.47 4.47 8.85
N GLN A 248 31.32 5.54 8.07
CA GLN A 248 30.38 6.63 8.38
C GLN A 248 28.93 6.33 7.98
N THR A 249 28.71 5.37 7.07
CA THR A 249 27.38 4.96 6.60
C THR A 249 26.81 3.73 7.32
N LEU A 250 27.59 3.12 8.21
CA LEU A 250 27.16 2.02 9.08
C LEU A 250 26.83 2.60 10.47
N GLY A 251 25.57 2.54 10.89
CA GLY A 251 25.15 3.01 12.20
C GLY A 251 25.81 2.22 13.34
N MET A 252 26.10 2.90 14.47
CA MET A 252 26.57 2.35 15.77
C MET A 252 27.38 1.03 15.69
N VAL A 253 28.49 1.03 14.95
CA VAL A 253 29.38 -0.14 14.85
C VAL A 253 30.33 -0.22 16.05
N THR A 254 30.21 -1.28 16.84
CA THR A 254 31.20 -1.60 17.91
C THR A 254 32.43 -2.29 17.29
N GLY A 255 33.26 -1.53 16.58
CA GLY A 255 34.49 -2.03 15.95
C GLY A 255 35.70 -2.01 16.89
N LEU A 256 36.43 -3.13 17.00
CA LEU A 256 37.78 -3.14 17.56
C LEU A 256 38.76 -2.55 16.53
N SER A 257 39.44 -1.46 16.91
CA SER A 257 40.32 -0.71 16.00
C SER A 257 41.55 -1.51 15.54
N SER A 258 41.55 -1.88 14.25
CA SER A 258 42.71 -2.09 13.36
C SER A 258 43.99 -2.76 13.91
N CYS A 259 44.31 -3.96 13.38
CA CYS A 259 45.71 -4.40 13.33
C CYS A 259 46.50 -3.56 12.31
N VAL A 260 47.46 -2.77 12.79
CA VAL A 260 48.39 -2.01 11.94
C VAL A 260 49.47 -2.93 11.38
N PHE A 261 49.40 -3.30 10.10
CA PHE A 261 50.52 -3.93 9.41
C PHE A 261 51.51 -2.87 8.92
N ARG A 262 52.49 -2.53 9.76
CA ARG A 262 53.58 -1.63 9.39
C ARG A 262 54.60 -2.38 8.53
N ARG A 263 54.63 -2.11 7.23
CA ARG A 263 55.67 -2.61 6.33
C ARG A 263 57.01 -1.93 6.67
N SER A 264 58.06 -2.72 6.86
CA SER A 264 59.47 -2.32 6.81
C SER A 264 60.03 -2.61 5.42
#